data_AF-A0A9X3XSY1-F1
#
_entry.id   AF-A0A9X3XSY1-F1
#
_cell.length_a   1.000
_cell.length_b   1.000
_cell.length_c   1.000
_cell.angle_alpha   90.00
_cell.angle_beta   90.00
_cell.angle_gamma   90.00
#
_symmetry.space_group_name_H-M   'P 1'
#
loop_
_entity.id
_entity.type
_entity.pdbx_description
1 polymer ?
#
loop_
_entity_poly.entity_id
_entity_poly.type
_entity_poly.pdbx_seq_one_letter_code
_entity_poly.pdbx_strand_id
1 'polypeptide(L)'
;MGIYNIDDIEKTDYTIKITAFDNMMKFEKNFISNLGDTLTLQQVVNELVRITGVQFTGNLPAYTVKKLEGFSCREILGYVASLCGGNAIITRDGKFTIVTPKDN
;
A
#
# COMPACT_ATOMS: atom_id res chain seq x y z
N MET A 1 -13.19 -12.84 -6.04
CA MET A 1 -13.14 -12.62 -4.58
C MET A 1 -11.81 -11.95 -4.25
N GLY A 2 -11.74 -11.09 -3.23
CA GLY A 2 -10.49 -10.43 -2.85
C GLY A 2 -9.49 -11.37 -2.15
N ILE A 3 -8.24 -10.92 -1.98
CA ILE A 3 -7.23 -11.61 -1.15
C ILE A 3 -7.27 -11.00 0.25
N TYR A 4 -7.55 -11.85 1.24
CA TYR A 4 -7.62 -11.46 2.66
C TYR A 4 -6.64 -12.30 3.48
N ASN A 5 -6.00 -11.66 4.44
CA ASN A 5 -5.12 -12.24 5.44
C ASN A 5 -5.93 -12.37 6.74
N ILE A 6 -5.95 -13.57 7.32
CA ILE A 6 -6.67 -13.83 8.57
C ILE A 6 -5.91 -13.16 9.71
N ASP A 7 -6.63 -12.39 10.51
CA ASP A 7 -6.12 -11.70 11.70
C ASP A 7 -6.52 -12.44 12.97
N ASP A 8 -7.79 -12.85 13.06
CA ASP A 8 -8.30 -13.51 14.25
C ASP A 8 -9.33 -14.60 13.91
N ILE A 9 -9.38 -15.63 14.75
CA ILE A 9 -10.31 -16.75 14.63
C ILE A 9 -10.92 -17.02 16.00
N GLU A 10 -12.18 -16.65 16.15
CA GLU A 10 -12.98 -16.97 17.34
C GLU A 10 -13.81 -18.22 17.06
N LYS A 11 -13.69 -19.23 17.93
CA LYS A 11 -14.48 -20.45 17.85
C LYS A 11 -15.40 -20.58 19.06
N THR A 12 -16.69 -20.72 18.81
CA THR A 12 -17.69 -21.15 19.79
C THR A 12 -18.18 -22.56 19.44
N ASP A 13 -19.04 -23.14 20.28
CA ASP A 13 -19.51 -24.53 20.11
C ASP A 13 -20.19 -24.80 18.75
N TYR A 14 -20.77 -23.77 18.12
CA TYR A 14 -21.51 -23.90 16.86
C TYR A 14 -21.07 -22.92 15.75
N THR A 15 -20.23 -21.94 16.05
CA THR A 15 -19.86 -20.87 15.11
C THR A 15 -18.35 -20.64 15.09
N ILE A 16 -17.80 -20.45 13.89
CA ILE A 16 -16.44 -19.96 13.68
C ILE A 16 -16.55 -18.56 13.07
N LYS A 17 -16.05 -17.55 13.77
CA LYS A 17 -15.94 -16.18 13.26
C LYS A 17 -14.48 -15.95 12.87
N ILE A 18 -14.28 -15.54 11.62
CA ILE A 18 -12.97 -15.25 11.06
C ILE A 18 -12.92 -13.76 10.76
N THR A 19 -12.00 -13.04 11.41
CA THR A 19 -11.68 -11.65 11.09
C THR A 19 -10.50 -11.65 10.14
N ALA A 20 -10.64 -11.02 8.97
CA ALA A 20 -9.59 -10.97 7.97
C ALA A 20 -9.56 -9.60 7.29
N PHE A 21 -8.34 -9.11 7.01
CA PHE A 21 -8.09 -7.82 6.37
C PHE A 21 -7.41 -8.01 5.02
N ASP A 22 -7.48 -7.03 4.13
CA ASP A 22 -6.77 -7.09 2.85
C ASP A 22 -5.25 -6.92 3.05
N ASN A 23 -4.51 -6.81 1.95
CA ASN A 23 -3.05 -6.63 2.00
C ASN A 23 -2.61 -5.26 2.57
N MET A 24 -3.53 -4.34 2.89
CA MET A 24 -3.18 -3.03 3.49
C MET A 24 -2.52 -3.21 4.86
N MET A 25 -2.83 -4.28 5.60
CA MET A 25 -2.17 -4.56 6.87
C MET A 25 -0.64 -4.74 6.73
N LYS A 26 -0.15 -5.15 5.55
CA LYS A 26 1.29 -5.31 5.29
C LYS A 26 2.04 -3.98 5.17
N PHE A 27 1.32 -2.86 5.10
CA PHE A 27 1.87 -1.51 5.05
C PHE A 27 2.09 -0.89 6.44
N GLU A 28 1.72 -1.59 7.53
CA GLU A 28 2.06 -1.21 8.91
C GLU A 28 3.51 -1.60 9.26
N LYS A 29 4.44 -1.31 8.34
CA LYS A 29 5.88 -1.53 8.47
C LYS A 29 6.61 -0.23 8.24
N ASN A 30 7.78 -0.07 8.84
CA ASN A 30 8.64 1.09 8.59
C ASN A 30 9.09 1.10 7.12
N PHE A 31 9.05 2.28 6.50
CA PHE A 31 9.62 2.49 5.18
C PHE A 31 11.14 2.62 5.29
N ILE A 32 11.87 1.76 4.58
CA ILE A 32 13.33 1.72 4.59
C ILE A 32 13.80 1.78 3.15
N SER A 33 14.34 2.91 2.72
CA SER A 33 14.98 3.06 1.42
C SER A 33 16.48 3.24 1.57
N ASN A 34 17.26 2.46 0.83
CA ASN A 34 18.71 2.65 0.69
C ASN A 34 19.08 3.50 -0.53
N LEU A 35 18.10 4.14 -1.15
CA LEU A 35 18.27 4.97 -2.32
C LEU A 35 18.59 6.41 -1.88
N GLY A 36 19.27 7.18 -2.75
CA GLY A 36 19.75 8.53 -2.42
C GLY A 36 18.65 9.56 -2.11
N ASP A 37 19.05 10.79 -1.83
CA ASP A 37 18.18 11.85 -1.27
C ASP A 37 16.95 12.23 -2.12
N THR A 38 16.96 11.95 -3.42
CA THR A 38 15.88 12.25 -4.35
C THR A 38 15.41 10.98 -5.03
N LEU A 39 14.13 10.66 -4.84
CA LEU A 39 13.49 9.43 -5.32
C LEU A 39 12.40 9.77 -6.32
N THR A 40 12.30 9.01 -7.41
CA THR A 40 11.11 9.05 -8.26
C THR A 40 9.94 8.33 -7.59
N LEU A 41 8.69 8.72 -7.87
CA LEU A 41 7.52 7.99 -7.35
C LEU A 41 7.56 6.50 -7.71
N GLN A 42 8.07 6.16 -8.89
CA GLN A 42 8.28 4.77 -9.31
C GLN A 42 9.26 4.05 -8.39
N GLN A 43 10.37 4.68 -8.00
CA GLN A 43 11.32 4.09 -7.05
C GLN A 43 10.70 3.91 -5.67
N VAL A 44 9.94 4.90 -5.18
CA VAL A 44 9.23 4.79 -3.90
C VAL A 44 8.26 3.61 -3.90
N VAL A 45 7.49 3.48 -4.98
CA VAL A 45 6.56 2.37 -5.17
C VAL A 45 7.30 1.03 -5.27
N ASN A 46 8.44 0.97 -5.95
CA ASN A 46 9.24 -0.25 -5.99
C ASN A 46 9.79 -0.64 -4.60
N GLU A 47 10.21 0.32 -3.78
CA GLU A 47 10.60 0.07 -2.39
C GLU A 47 9.40 -0.41 -1.54
N LEU A 48 8.21 0.19 -1.71
CA LEU A 48 6.99 -0.28 -1.06
C LEU A 48 6.68 -1.73 -1.45
N VAL A 49 6.81 -2.09 -2.73
CA VAL A 49 6.64 -3.46 -3.22
C VAL A 49 7.66 -4.40 -2.55
N ARG A 50 8.92 -3.97 -2.44
CA ARG A 50 10.00 -4.76 -1.81
C ARG A 50 9.74 -5.02 -0.33
N ILE A 51 9.30 -4.01 0.43
CA ILE A 51 9.10 -4.09 1.89
C ILE A 51 7.81 -4.84 2.24
N THR A 52 6.72 -4.55 1.54
CA THR A 52 5.39 -5.09 1.85
C THR A 52 5.14 -6.44 1.16
N GLY A 53 5.82 -6.72 0.05
CA GLY A 53 5.57 -7.87 -0.82
C GLY A 53 4.29 -7.73 -1.67
N VAL A 54 3.62 -6.57 -1.60
CA VAL A 54 2.38 -6.31 -2.34
C VAL A 54 2.75 -5.65 -3.66
N GLN A 55 2.29 -6.19 -4.79
CA GLN A 55 2.59 -5.60 -6.10
C GLN A 55 1.80 -4.31 -6.35
N PHE A 56 2.39 -3.38 -7.09
CA PHE A 56 1.72 -2.18 -7.58
C PHE A 56 1.06 -2.45 -8.94
N THR A 57 -0.08 -1.80 -9.20
CA THR A 57 -0.71 -1.75 -10.51
C THR A 57 -1.24 -0.35 -10.79
N GLY A 58 -1.12 0.13 -12.04
CA GLY A 58 -1.56 1.46 -12.46
C GLY A 58 -0.41 2.33 -12.96
N ASN A 59 -0.73 3.60 -13.21
CA ASN A 59 0.20 4.58 -13.74
C ASN A 59 0.53 5.62 -12.67
N LEU A 60 1.80 6.04 -12.64
CA LEU A 60 2.28 7.09 -11.75
C LEU A 60 2.77 8.27 -12.60
N PRO A 61 2.49 9.51 -12.18
CA PRO A 61 3.09 10.68 -12.79
C PRO A 61 4.60 10.73 -12.51
N ALA A 62 5.36 11.36 -13.41
CA ALA A 62 6.80 11.52 -13.29
C ALA A 62 7.16 12.65 -12.30
N TYR A 63 7.01 12.38 -11.00
CA TYR A 63 7.45 13.28 -9.93
C TYR A 63 8.60 12.69 -9.12
N THR A 64 9.40 13.61 -8.56
CA THR A 64 10.46 13.29 -7.60
C THR A 64 10.09 13.81 -6.22
N VAL A 65 10.41 13.02 -5.21
CA VAL A 65 10.21 13.33 -3.79
C VAL A 65 11.54 13.28 -3.06
N LYS A 66 11.71 14.14 -2.05
CA LYS A 66 12.92 14.18 -1.23
C LYS A 66 12.61 13.69 0.17
N LYS A 67 13.50 12.86 0.72
CA LYS A 67 13.57 12.48 2.13
C LYS A 67 12.29 11.83 2.68
N LEU A 68 12.21 10.51 2.55
CA LEU A 68 11.09 9.67 3.05
C LEU A 68 11.47 8.85 4.30
N GLU A 69 12.50 9.26 5.01
CA GLU A 69 13.02 8.53 6.18
C GLU A 69 12.16 8.76 7.42
N GLY A 70 11.95 7.69 8.20
CA GLY A 70 11.24 7.75 9.49
C GLY A 70 9.73 7.57 9.41
N PHE A 71 9.16 7.40 8.21
CA PHE A 71 7.73 7.15 8.01
C PHE A 71 7.41 5.67 7.83
N SER A 72 6.18 5.28 8.11
CA SER A 72 5.64 3.97 7.78
C SER A 72 5.32 3.86 6.28
N CYS A 73 5.30 2.63 5.75
CA CYS A 73 4.89 2.36 4.37
C CYS A 73 3.48 2.88 4.08
N ARG A 74 2.59 2.87 5.09
CA ARG A 74 1.23 3.41 4.99
C ARG A 74 1.22 4.93 4.80
N GLU A 75 2.04 5.66 5.56
CA GLU A 75 2.18 7.12 5.40
C GLU A 75 2.79 7.47 4.05
N ILE A 76 3.83 6.76 3.63
CA ILE A 76 4.45 6.96 2.31
C ILE A 76 3.45 6.67 1.19
N LEU A 77 2.66 5.59 1.29
CA LEU A 77 1.63 5.27 0.32
C LEU A 77 0.57 6.37 0.23
N GLY A 78 0.11 6.88 1.38
CA GLY A 78 -0.82 8.01 1.46
C GLY A 78 -0.24 9.30 0.87
N TYR A 79 1.05 9.57 1.10
CA TYR A 79 1.75 10.69 0.50
C TYR A 79 1.83 10.57 -1.03
N VAL A 80 2.22 9.40 -1.56
CA VAL A 80 2.24 9.16 -3.02
C VAL A 80 0.85 9.31 -3.61
N ALA A 81 -0.19 8.78 -2.96
CA ALA A 81 -1.58 8.94 -3.39
C ALA A 81 -2.01 10.41 -3.43
N SER A 82 -1.64 11.18 -2.41
CA SER A 82 -1.92 12.62 -2.32
C SER A 82 -1.26 13.40 -3.45
N LEU A 83 -0.02 13.06 -3.80
CA LEU A 83 0.69 13.67 -4.94
C LEU A 83 0.04 13.33 -6.29
N CYS A 84 -0.59 12.15 -6.38
CA CYS A 84 -1.36 11.75 -7.56
C CYS A 84 -2.77 12.36 -7.58
N GLY A 85 -3.20 13.07 -6.52
CA GLY A 85 -4.56 13.59 -6.40
C GLY A 85 -5.62 12.50 -6.20
N GLY A 86 -5.26 11.37 -5.59
CA GLY A 86 -6.13 10.21 -5.44
C GLY A 86 -5.98 9.50 -4.10
N ASN A 87 -6.63 8.33 -4.00
CA ASN A 87 -6.61 7.48 -2.82
C ASN A 87 -5.91 6.15 -3.14
N ALA A 88 -5.09 5.67 -2.20
CA ALA A 88 -4.49 4.35 -2.31
C ALA A 88 -5.50 3.26 -1.89
N ILE A 89 -5.66 2.23 -2.71
CA ILE A 89 -6.55 1.10 -2.43
C ILE A 89 -5.87 -0.23 -2.72
N ILE A 90 -6.34 -1.30 -2.06
CA ILE A 90 -6.01 -2.67 -2.44
C ILE A 90 -7.06 -3.18 -3.43
N THR A 91 -6.60 -3.59 -4.60
CA THR A 91 -7.41 -4.21 -5.65
C THR A 91 -7.84 -5.62 -5.25
N ARG A 92 -8.83 -6.17 -5.96
CA ARG A 92 -9.29 -7.55 -5.74
C ARG A 92 -8.21 -8.61 -6.00
N ASP A 93 -7.22 -8.29 -6.84
CA ASP A 93 -6.06 -9.15 -7.09
C ASP A 93 -5.01 -9.10 -5.96
N GLY A 94 -5.30 -8.37 -4.88
CA GLY A 94 -4.40 -8.16 -3.75
C GLY A 94 -3.22 -7.25 -4.07
N LYS A 95 -3.24 -6.52 -5.19
CA LYS A 95 -2.26 -5.49 -5.56
C LYS A 95 -2.69 -4.13 -5.03
N PHE A 96 -1.77 -3.23 -4.76
CA PHE A 96 -2.11 -1.84 -4.43
C PHE A 96 -2.11 -0.94 -5.67
N THR A 97 -3.02 0.03 -5.71
CA THR A 97 -3.13 1.02 -6.78
C THR A 97 -3.55 2.37 -6.21
N ILE A 98 -3.45 3.42 -7.02
CA ILE A 98 -3.92 4.76 -6.67
C ILE A 98 -5.07 5.09 -7.61
N VAL A 99 -6.24 5.36 -7.02
CA VAL A 99 -7.43 5.76 -7.75
C VAL A 99 -7.62 7.25 -7.59
N THR A 100 -7.51 7.95 -8.70
CA THR A 100 -7.89 9.36 -8.78
C THR A 100 -9.38 9.47 -9.10
N PRO A 101 -10.08 10.48 -8.58
CA PRO A 101 -11.42 10.80 -9.07
C PRO A 101 -11.31 11.09 -10.57
N LYS A 102 -12.08 10.36 -11.38
CA LYS A 102 -12.22 10.67 -12.79
C LYS A 102 -13.20 11.83 -12.90
N ASP A 103 -12.75 12.96 -13.43
CA ASP A 103 -13.66 13.95 -14.00
C ASP A 103 -14.37 13.27 -15.17
N ASN A 104 -15.63 12.89 -14.95
CA ASN A 104 -16.52 12.35 -15.98
C ASN A 104 -17.02 13.47 -16.89
#